data_AF-A0A3B3QK13-F1
#
_entry.id   AF-A0A3B3QK13-F1
#
_cell.length_a   1.000
_cell.length_b   1.000
_cell.length_c   1.000
_cell.angle_alpha   90.00
_cell.angle_beta   90.00
_cell.angle_gamma   90.00
#
_symmetry.space_group_name_H-M   'P 1'
#
loop_
_entity.id
_entity.type
_entity.pdbx_description
1 polymer ?
#
loop_
_entity_poly.entity_id
_entity_poly.type
_entity_poly.pdbx_seq_one_letter_code
_entity_poly.pdbx_strand_id
1 'polypeptide(L)'
;MALSRGFRCCQRIFSWIPVIIITSVVLWSYYAYVFELCLSAYLLVFHACFVMFLWTYWKSIFTPPSTPGKKFHLSYSDKERYDKEDRPDVQKHILMEVAKKLPIFTRTTSGAIRFCDRCQLLKPDRCHHCSVCETCVLKMDHHCPWVNNCVGFSNYKFFLLFLTYSMLYCVFIAATVFRYFLKFWSGELPNVQAKFHVLFLMFVALMFFLSLMFLFGYHCWLVTKNRSTLEAFSAPIFQTGPDKNGFNLGFRRNLIQVFGDERKLWFLPVFTSLGDGHFFPMRTQSESRNPLLGNEEQWDEDGGSDEESELFCFSSSVQSETVQFPRSKLPTLFSGLR
;
A
#
# COMPACT_ATOMS: atom_id res chain seq x y z
N MET A 1 -30.95 -7.21 -2.03
CA MET A 1 -31.74 -6.64 -3.15
C MET A 1 -30.78 -6.31 -4.28
N ALA A 2 -30.94 -6.94 -5.44
CA ALA A 2 -30.13 -6.60 -6.61
C ALA A 2 -30.56 -5.22 -7.13
N LEU A 3 -29.67 -4.23 -7.08
CA LEU A 3 -29.92 -2.90 -7.64
C LEU A 3 -30.23 -3.01 -9.13
N SER A 4 -31.23 -2.26 -9.60
CA SER A 4 -31.62 -2.26 -11.02
C SER A 4 -30.41 -1.92 -11.89
N ARG A 5 -30.35 -2.51 -13.10
CA ARG A 5 -29.23 -2.31 -14.03
C ARG A 5 -29.00 -0.82 -14.35
N GLY A 6 -30.09 -0.03 -14.39
CA GLY A 6 -30.04 1.43 -14.55
C GLY A 6 -29.36 2.15 -13.40
N PHE A 7 -29.65 1.78 -12.14
CA PHE A 7 -29.04 2.41 -10.98
C PHE A 7 -27.52 2.14 -10.88
N ARG A 8 -27.09 0.92 -11.23
CA ARG A 8 -25.66 0.57 -11.33
C ARG A 8 -24.93 1.36 -12.42
N CYS A 9 -25.59 1.65 -13.54
CA CYS A 9 -25.04 2.50 -14.60
C CYS A 9 -24.85 3.94 -14.10
N CYS A 10 -25.88 4.53 -13.49
CA CYS A 10 -25.79 5.87 -12.92
C CYS A 10 -24.70 5.96 -11.84
N GLN A 11 -24.64 4.99 -10.92
CA GLN A 11 -23.62 4.95 -9.88
C GLN A 11 -22.20 4.88 -10.46
N ARG A 12 -21.99 4.11 -11.54
CA ARG A 12 -20.70 4.04 -12.24
C ARG A 12 -20.32 5.37 -12.90
N ILE A 13 -21.29 6.11 -13.44
CA ILE A 13 -21.04 7.44 -14.02
C ILE A 13 -20.68 8.43 -12.91
N PHE A 14 -21.47 8.48 -11.84
CA PHE A 14 -21.25 9.41 -10.74
C PHE A 14 -19.96 9.14 -9.98
N SER A 15 -19.45 7.90 -9.95
CA SER A 15 -18.18 7.59 -9.30
C SER A 15 -16.96 8.24 -9.98
N TRP A 16 -17.09 8.70 -11.23
CA TRP A 16 -16.04 9.46 -11.93
C TRP A 16 -16.03 10.95 -11.62
N ILE A 17 -17.07 11.50 -10.99
CA ILE A 17 -17.15 12.95 -10.69
C ILE A 17 -15.89 13.46 -9.95
N PRO A 18 -15.42 12.82 -8.86
CA PRO A 18 -14.22 13.30 -8.16
C PRO A 18 -12.97 13.35 -9.05
N VAL A 19 -12.81 12.36 -9.93
CA VAL A 19 -11.69 12.31 -10.89
C VAL A 19 -11.79 13.44 -11.91
N ILE A 20 -12.99 13.72 -12.40
CA ILE A 20 -13.25 14.83 -13.34
C ILE A 20 -12.98 16.19 -12.69
N ILE A 21 -13.34 16.36 -11.41
CA ILE A 21 -13.07 17.59 -10.65
C ILE A 21 -11.56 17.82 -10.55
N ILE A 22 -10.79 16.82 -10.11
CA ILE A 22 -9.33 16.94 -9.99
C ILE A 22 -8.69 17.20 -11.35
N THR A 23 -9.11 16.48 -12.38
CA THR A 23 -8.61 16.66 -13.75
C THR A 23 -8.88 18.07 -14.25
N SER A 24 -10.09 18.60 -14.03
CA SER A 24 -10.46 19.96 -14.42
C SER A 24 -9.60 21.01 -13.72
N VAL A 25 -9.40 20.88 -12.39
CA VAL A 25 -8.56 21.80 -11.62
C VAL A 25 -7.10 21.76 -12.10
N VAL A 26 -6.57 20.57 -12.37
CA VAL A 26 -5.19 20.40 -12.84
C VAL A 26 -4.99 21.00 -14.23
N LEU A 27 -5.91 20.74 -15.17
CA LEU A 27 -5.85 21.31 -16.52
C LEU A 27 -5.98 22.84 -16.50
N TRP A 28 -6.90 23.37 -15.69
CA TRP A 28 -7.02 24.82 -15.47
C TRP A 28 -5.74 25.40 -14.85
N SER A 29 -5.14 24.73 -13.86
CA SER A 29 -3.89 25.20 -13.24
C SER A 29 -2.72 25.23 -14.22
N TYR A 30 -2.66 24.26 -15.14
CA TYR A 30 -1.68 24.24 -16.23
C TYR A 30 -1.90 25.43 -17.18
N TYR A 31 -3.15 25.65 -17.61
CA TYR A 31 -3.50 26.79 -18.46
C TYR A 31 -3.07 28.11 -17.82
N ALA A 32 -3.48 28.33 -16.57
CA ALA A 32 -3.19 29.55 -15.83
C ALA A 32 -1.68 29.75 -15.62
N TYR A 33 -0.94 28.70 -15.28
CA TYR A 33 0.50 28.82 -15.05
C TYR A 33 1.29 29.07 -16.36
N VAL A 34 0.98 28.33 -17.41
CA VAL A 34 1.76 28.35 -18.66
C VAL A 34 1.40 29.53 -19.54
N PHE A 35 0.11 29.81 -19.75
CA PHE A 35 -0.34 30.82 -20.70
C PHE A 35 -0.58 32.19 -20.08
N GLU A 36 -1.05 32.28 -18.83
CA GLU A 36 -1.33 33.58 -18.18
C GLU A 36 -0.12 34.14 -17.45
N LEU A 37 0.60 33.31 -16.68
CA LEU A 37 1.80 33.78 -15.95
C LEU A 37 3.08 33.71 -16.79
N CYS A 38 3.20 32.71 -17.68
CA CYS A 38 4.30 32.54 -18.64
C CYS A 38 5.70 32.74 -18.02
N LEU A 39 5.99 32.04 -16.92
CA LEU A 39 7.26 32.15 -16.20
C LEU A 39 8.36 31.34 -16.88
N SER A 40 8.93 31.86 -17.97
CA SER A 40 9.87 31.15 -18.86
C SER A 40 11.00 30.41 -18.15
N ALA A 41 11.60 31.00 -17.11
CA ALA A 41 12.67 30.38 -16.31
C ALA A 41 12.24 29.13 -15.51
N TYR A 42 10.94 28.96 -15.25
CA TYR A 42 10.39 27.89 -14.41
C TYR A 42 9.64 26.81 -15.22
N LEU A 43 9.44 27.03 -16.52
CA LEU A 43 8.61 26.13 -17.35
C LEU A 43 9.15 24.70 -17.39
N LEU A 44 10.46 24.48 -17.52
CA LEU A 44 11.00 23.12 -17.58
C LEU A 44 10.68 22.31 -16.31
N VAL A 45 10.90 22.91 -15.14
CA VAL A 45 10.63 22.27 -13.86
C VAL A 45 9.12 22.08 -13.66
N PHE A 46 8.32 23.07 -14.04
CA PHE A 46 6.86 22.97 -14.01
C PHE A 46 6.35 21.76 -14.81
N HIS A 47 6.81 21.59 -16.05
CA HIS A 47 6.42 20.47 -16.90
C HIS A 47 6.89 19.13 -16.31
N ALA A 48 8.09 19.05 -15.74
CA ALA A 48 8.55 17.84 -15.06
C ALA A 48 7.65 17.46 -13.88
N CYS A 49 7.28 18.43 -13.02
CA CYS A 49 6.33 18.21 -11.93
C CYS A 49 4.95 17.78 -12.44
N PHE A 50 4.44 18.46 -13.48
CA PHE A 50 3.14 18.19 -14.08
C PHE A 50 3.08 16.78 -14.70
N VAL A 51 4.09 16.38 -15.46
CA VAL A 51 4.17 15.04 -16.06
C VAL A 51 4.23 13.95 -14.98
N MET A 52 5.05 14.14 -13.93
CA MET A 52 5.12 13.17 -12.83
C MET A 52 3.82 13.08 -12.04
N PHE A 53 3.15 14.21 -11.80
CA PHE A 53 1.81 14.24 -11.22
C PHE A 53 0.82 13.43 -12.06
N LEU A 54 0.72 13.73 -13.37
CA LEU A 54 -0.21 13.03 -14.26
C LEU A 54 0.08 11.54 -14.36
N TRP A 55 1.36 11.16 -14.46
CA TRP A 55 1.75 9.76 -14.57
C TRP A 55 1.38 8.97 -13.31
N THR A 56 1.65 9.52 -12.12
CA THR A 56 1.34 8.86 -10.84
C THR A 56 -0.16 8.84 -10.56
N TYR A 57 -0.89 9.90 -10.93
CA TYR A 57 -2.36 9.93 -10.83
C TYR A 57 -3.00 8.90 -11.77
N TRP A 58 -2.58 8.86 -13.03
CA TRP A 58 -3.02 7.86 -14.01
C TRP A 58 -2.77 6.43 -13.50
N LYS A 59 -1.56 6.16 -12.99
CA LYS A 59 -1.23 4.84 -12.46
C LYS A 59 -2.05 4.47 -11.22
N SER A 60 -2.44 5.43 -10.40
CA SER A 60 -3.32 5.20 -9.24
C SER A 60 -4.76 4.88 -9.65
N ILE A 61 -5.28 5.55 -10.68
CA ILE A 61 -6.63 5.32 -11.23
C ILE A 61 -6.69 3.98 -11.97
N PHE A 62 -5.80 3.76 -12.93
CA PHE A 62 -5.94 2.71 -13.93
C PHE A 62 -5.16 1.42 -13.62
N THR A 63 -4.43 1.36 -12.51
CA THR A 63 -3.89 0.06 -12.04
C THR A 63 -4.99 -0.66 -11.26
N PRO A 64 -5.56 -1.77 -11.78
CA PRO A 64 -6.62 -2.48 -11.08
C PRO A 64 -6.10 -3.07 -9.76
N PRO A 65 -6.97 -3.19 -8.74
CA PRO A 65 -6.61 -3.84 -7.49
C PRO A 65 -6.32 -5.33 -7.74
N SER A 66 -5.20 -5.83 -7.20
CA SER A 66 -4.93 -7.28 -7.22
C SER A 66 -5.97 -8.04 -6.41
N THR A 67 -6.42 -9.18 -6.94
CA THR A 67 -7.40 -10.07 -6.32
C THR A 67 -6.77 -11.39 -5.85
N PRO A 68 -7.38 -12.11 -4.90
CA PRO A 68 -6.91 -13.43 -4.50
C PRO A 68 -6.82 -14.41 -5.67
N GLY A 69 -5.75 -15.21 -5.71
CA GLY A 69 -5.58 -16.24 -6.74
C GLY A 69 -6.61 -17.38 -6.60
N LYS A 70 -6.72 -18.22 -7.63
CA LYS A 70 -7.67 -19.35 -7.66
C LYS A 70 -7.54 -20.29 -6.45
N LYS A 71 -6.34 -20.48 -5.90
CA LYS A 71 -6.08 -21.32 -4.72
C LYS A 71 -6.83 -20.90 -3.46
N PHE A 72 -7.24 -19.63 -3.36
CA PHE A 72 -8.01 -19.11 -2.22
C PHE A 72 -9.52 -19.25 -2.41
N HIS A 73 -9.98 -19.50 -3.63
CA HIS A 73 -11.39 -19.76 -3.89
C HIS A 73 -11.74 -21.17 -3.45
N LEU A 74 -12.95 -21.35 -2.92
CA LEU A 74 -13.44 -22.70 -2.63
C LEU A 74 -13.48 -23.50 -3.93
N SER A 75 -12.96 -24.73 -3.88
CA SER A 75 -13.16 -25.67 -4.98
C SER A 75 -14.66 -25.96 -5.13
N TYR A 76 -15.08 -26.48 -6.29
CA TYR A 76 -16.49 -26.82 -6.50
C TYR A 76 -17.02 -27.77 -5.42
N SER A 77 -16.24 -28.81 -5.06
CA SER A 77 -16.59 -29.76 -4.01
C SER A 77 -16.63 -29.13 -2.62
N ASP A 78 -15.70 -28.23 -2.29
CA ASP A 78 -15.69 -27.56 -0.98
C ASP A 78 -16.85 -26.59 -0.84
N LYS A 79 -17.18 -25.89 -1.94
CA LYS A 79 -18.32 -24.98 -2.00
C LYS A 79 -19.63 -25.76 -1.85
N GLU A 80 -19.80 -26.86 -2.57
CA GLU A 80 -21.00 -27.69 -2.45
C GLU A 80 -21.16 -28.25 -1.02
N ARG A 81 -20.06 -28.70 -0.39
CA ARG A 81 -20.06 -29.14 1.01
C ARG A 81 -20.44 -28.00 1.97
N TYR A 82 -19.93 -26.80 1.75
CA TYR A 82 -20.23 -25.63 2.56
C TYR A 82 -21.69 -25.17 2.41
N ASP A 83 -22.18 -25.08 1.18
CA ASP A 83 -23.52 -24.59 0.85
C ASP A 83 -24.63 -25.56 1.28
N LYS A 84 -24.34 -26.88 1.36
CA LYS A 84 -25.29 -27.90 1.82
C LYS A 84 -25.36 -28.07 3.34
N GLU A 85 -24.42 -27.51 4.08
CA GLU A 85 -24.34 -27.70 5.53
C GLU A 85 -25.02 -26.53 6.25
N ASP A 86 -26.07 -26.83 7.00
CA ASP A 86 -26.83 -25.83 7.77
C ASP A 86 -26.19 -25.51 9.14
N ARG A 87 -25.34 -26.41 9.67
CA ARG A 87 -24.73 -26.23 11.00
C ARG A 87 -23.50 -25.31 10.91
N PRO A 88 -23.49 -24.16 11.60
CA PRO A 88 -22.40 -23.19 11.52
C PRO A 88 -21.03 -23.74 11.96
N ASP A 89 -21.00 -24.67 12.91
CA ASP A 89 -19.74 -25.21 13.43
C ASP A 89 -19.07 -26.17 12.45
N VAL A 90 -19.86 -26.90 11.66
CA VAL A 90 -19.34 -27.77 10.59
C VAL A 90 -18.88 -26.93 9.40
N GLN A 91 -19.60 -25.86 9.05
CA GLN A 91 -19.14 -24.88 8.07
C GLN A 91 -17.78 -24.28 8.45
N LYS A 92 -17.59 -23.89 9.73
CA LYS A 92 -16.28 -23.43 10.23
C LYS A 92 -15.20 -24.50 10.06
N HIS A 93 -15.51 -25.76 10.36
CA HIS A 93 -14.56 -26.86 10.21
C HIS A 93 -14.12 -27.05 8.75
N ILE A 94 -15.06 -27.03 7.80
CA ILE A 94 -14.76 -27.09 6.35
C ILE A 94 -13.80 -25.97 5.95
N LEU A 95 -14.09 -24.73 6.36
CA LEU A 95 -13.21 -23.59 6.08
C LEU A 95 -11.83 -23.74 6.72
N MET A 96 -11.74 -24.31 7.93
CA MET A 96 -10.47 -24.58 8.60
C MET A 96 -9.64 -25.65 7.87
N GLU A 97 -10.26 -26.71 7.37
CA GLU A 97 -9.59 -27.74 6.56
C GLU A 97 -8.95 -27.16 5.29
N VAL A 98 -9.69 -26.30 4.59
CA VAL A 98 -9.17 -25.61 3.39
C VAL A 98 -8.06 -24.64 3.79
N ALA A 99 -8.25 -23.87 4.86
CA ALA A 99 -7.27 -22.88 5.33
C ALA A 99 -5.93 -23.49 5.72
N LYS A 100 -5.89 -24.72 6.27
CA LYS A 100 -4.64 -25.43 6.64
C LYS A 100 -3.67 -25.59 5.47
N LYS A 101 -4.16 -25.58 4.24
CA LYS A 101 -3.36 -25.72 3.01
C LYS A 101 -2.90 -24.39 2.43
N LEU A 102 -3.24 -23.26 3.06
CA LEU A 102 -3.01 -21.92 2.56
C LEU A 102 -2.13 -21.11 3.53
N PRO A 103 -1.34 -20.14 3.04
CA PRO A 103 -0.51 -19.29 3.89
C PRO A 103 -1.37 -18.20 4.56
N ILE A 104 -2.27 -18.59 5.47
CA ILE A 104 -3.18 -17.69 6.18
C ILE A 104 -2.93 -17.77 7.69
N PHE A 105 -2.38 -16.70 8.24
CA PHE A 105 -1.96 -16.62 9.64
C PHE A 105 -2.90 -15.75 10.48
N THR A 106 -3.77 -14.95 9.85
CA THR A 106 -4.75 -14.11 10.54
C THR A 106 -6.14 -14.72 10.63
N ARG A 107 -6.91 -14.31 11.63
CA ARG A 107 -8.28 -14.78 11.93
C ARG A 107 -9.24 -13.60 12.15
N THR A 108 -10.53 -13.90 12.27
CA THR A 108 -11.52 -12.93 12.77
C THR A 108 -11.29 -12.66 14.26
N THR A 109 -11.97 -11.66 14.81
CA THR A 109 -11.97 -11.38 16.26
C THR A 109 -12.50 -12.55 17.10
N SER A 110 -13.37 -13.38 16.52
CA SER A 110 -13.86 -14.62 17.13
C SER A 110 -12.95 -15.85 16.92
N GLY A 111 -11.78 -15.67 16.30
CA GLY A 111 -10.84 -16.77 16.00
C GLY A 111 -11.20 -17.61 14.76
N ALA A 112 -12.29 -17.29 14.06
CA ALA A 112 -12.72 -18.00 12.85
C ALA A 112 -11.86 -17.66 11.62
N ILE A 113 -11.95 -18.49 10.58
CA ILE A 113 -11.32 -18.22 9.28
C ILE A 113 -11.97 -16.99 8.64
N ARG A 114 -11.14 -16.09 8.11
CA ARG A 114 -11.61 -14.89 7.41
C ARG A 114 -12.16 -15.29 6.03
N PHE A 115 -13.47 -15.50 5.93
CA PHE A 115 -14.13 -15.89 4.68
C PHE A 115 -14.86 -14.71 4.01
N CYS A 116 -15.09 -14.79 2.70
CA CYS A 116 -15.91 -13.85 1.94
C CYS A 116 -17.05 -14.59 1.23
N ASP A 117 -18.28 -14.46 1.73
CA ASP A 117 -19.45 -15.13 1.13
C ASP A 117 -19.78 -14.61 -0.28
N ARG A 118 -19.51 -13.33 -0.55
CA ARG A 118 -19.77 -12.73 -1.87
C ARG A 118 -18.83 -13.25 -2.95
N CYS A 119 -17.56 -13.41 -2.61
CA CYS A 119 -16.53 -13.86 -3.54
C CYS A 119 -16.26 -15.37 -3.46
N GLN A 120 -16.86 -16.07 -2.49
CA GLN A 120 -16.69 -17.51 -2.25
C GLN A 120 -15.21 -17.92 -2.13
N LEU A 121 -14.47 -17.17 -1.30
CA LEU A 121 -13.04 -17.36 -1.10
C LEU A 121 -12.62 -17.13 0.36
N LEU A 122 -11.56 -17.83 0.77
CA LEU A 122 -10.85 -17.58 2.01
C LEU A 122 -9.94 -16.36 1.80
N LYS A 123 -10.12 -15.31 2.60
CA LYS A 123 -9.37 -14.06 2.46
C LYS A 123 -7.91 -14.31 2.84
N PRO A 124 -6.94 -14.06 1.94
CA PRO A 124 -5.54 -13.97 2.31
C PRO A 124 -5.33 -12.95 3.44
N ASP A 125 -4.20 -13.04 4.12
CA ASP A 125 -3.85 -12.05 5.13
C ASP A 125 -3.85 -10.65 4.52
N ARG A 126 -4.33 -9.65 5.28
CA ARG A 126 -4.46 -8.24 4.85
C ARG A 126 -5.42 -8.00 3.66
N CYS A 127 -6.11 -9.03 3.16
CA CYS A 127 -7.11 -8.88 2.10
C CYS A 127 -8.49 -8.53 2.67
N HIS A 128 -9.20 -7.58 2.06
CA HIS A 128 -10.56 -7.20 2.46
C HIS A 128 -11.48 -7.08 1.24
N HIS A 129 -12.79 -7.30 1.44
CA HIS A 129 -13.78 -7.12 0.38
C HIS A 129 -14.19 -5.66 0.30
N CYS A 130 -14.02 -5.03 -0.86
CA CYS A 130 -14.55 -3.70 -1.12
C CYS A 130 -15.92 -3.85 -1.78
N SER A 131 -16.97 -3.30 -1.14
CA SER A 131 -18.32 -3.31 -1.69
C SER A 131 -18.47 -2.44 -2.93
N VAL A 132 -17.65 -1.40 -3.09
CA VAL A 132 -17.69 -0.50 -4.27
C VAL A 132 -17.02 -1.15 -5.48
N CYS A 133 -15.87 -1.81 -5.27
CA CYS A 133 -15.19 -2.57 -6.33
C CYS A 133 -15.79 -3.97 -6.53
N GLU A 134 -16.74 -4.39 -5.69
CA GLU A 134 -17.40 -5.70 -5.69
C GLU A 134 -16.42 -6.89 -5.70
N THR A 135 -15.25 -6.72 -5.10
CA THR A 135 -14.19 -7.74 -5.11
C THR A 135 -13.33 -7.70 -3.86
N CYS A 136 -12.66 -8.82 -3.57
CA CYS A 136 -11.62 -8.90 -2.57
C CYS A 136 -10.32 -8.28 -3.09
N VAL A 137 -9.79 -7.30 -2.37
CA VAL A 137 -8.58 -6.55 -2.72
C VAL A 137 -7.44 -7.00 -1.81
N LEU A 138 -6.33 -7.41 -2.41
CA LEU A 138 -5.11 -7.79 -1.68
C LEU A 138 -4.49 -6.57 -1.00
N LYS A 139 -4.03 -6.73 0.25
CA LYS A 139 -3.49 -5.66 1.11
C LYS A 139 -4.33 -4.38 1.00
N MET A 140 -5.65 -4.50 1.13
CA MET A 140 -6.57 -3.38 0.96
C MET A 140 -6.25 -2.30 1.99
N ASP A 141 -6.03 -1.08 1.51
CA ASP A 141 -5.86 0.09 2.36
C ASP A 141 -7.17 0.83 2.52
N HIS A 142 -7.73 1.32 1.41
CA HIS A 142 -9.04 1.97 1.38
C HIS A 142 -9.61 2.00 -0.03
N HIS A 143 -10.89 2.34 -0.16
CA HIS A 143 -11.46 2.76 -1.44
C HIS A 143 -11.35 4.28 -1.53
N CYS A 144 -10.74 4.80 -2.59
CA CYS A 144 -10.47 6.23 -2.73
C CYS A 144 -11.32 6.81 -3.88
N PRO A 145 -12.34 7.64 -3.56
CA PRO A 145 -13.17 8.26 -4.59
C PRO A 145 -12.38 9.15 -5.55
N TRP A 146 -11.33 9.82 -5.05
CA TRP A 146 -10.50 10.76 -5.83
C TRP A 146 -9.68 10.11 -6.95
N VAL A 147 -9.48 8.78 -6.89
CA VAL A 147 -8.90 7.99 -7.98
C VAL A 147 -9.90 6.98 -8.56
N ASN A 148 -11.16 7.02 -8.12
CA ASN A 148 -12.23 6.09 -8.48
C ASN A 148 -11.78 4.61 -8.48
N ASN A 149 -10.96 4.24 -7.48
CA ASN A 149 -10.33 2.94 -7.42
C ASN A 149 -9.99 2.56 -5.98
N CYS A 150 -9.82 1.27 -5.73
CA CYS A 150 -9.27 0.78 -4.48
C CYS A 150 -7.76 0.98 -4.43
N VAL A 151 -7.28 1.49 -3.31
CA VAL A 151 -5.87 1.53 -2.97
C VAL A 151 -5.53 0.25 -2.20
N GLY A 152 -4.63 -0.55 -2.74
CA GLY A 152 -4.22 -1.84 -2.18
C GLY A 152 -2.85 -2.28 -2.69
N PHE A 153 -2.56 -3.58 -2.69
CA PHE A 153 -1.24 -4.12 -2.98
C PHE A 153 -0.63 -3.62 -4.31
N SER A 154 -1.42 -3.64 -5.40
CA SER A 154 -0.93 -3.33 -6.76
C SER A 154 -0.61 -1.85 -6.99
N ASN A 155 -1.23 -0.93 -6.25
CA ASN A 155 -1.15 0.50 -6.52
C ASN A 155 -0.80 1.36 -5.30
N TYR A 156 -0.53 0.79 -4.12
CA TYR A 156 -0.18 1.58 -2.93
C TYR A 156 1.04 2.47 -3.16
N LYS A 157 2.09 1.95 -3.81
CA LYS A 157 3.26 2.77 -4.21
C LYS A 157 2.85 3.93 -5.12
N PHE A 158 1.99 3.69 -6.10
CA PHE A 158 1.53 4.73 -7.03
C PHE A 158 0.73 5.81 -6.31
N PHE A 159 -0.12 5.42 -5.37
CA PHE A 159 -0.88 6.34 -4.53
C PHE A 159 0.04 7.21 -3.67
N LEU A 160 1.07 6.62 -3.02
CA LEU A 160 2.05 7.39 -2.25
C LEU A 160 2.81 8.40 -3.12
N LEU A 161 3.26 7.97 -4.31
CA LEU A 161 3.92 8.86 -5.26
C LEU A 161 2.96 9.95 -5.75
N PHE A 162 1.70 9.63 -6.02
CA PHE A 162 0.68 10.61 -6.38
C PHE A 162 0.54 11.68 -5.27
N LEU A 163 0.47 11.30 -4.00
CA LEU A 163 0.45 12.27 -2.89
C LEU A 163 1.73 13.14 -2.88
N THR A 164 2.91 12.52 -3.02
CA THR A 164 4.19 13.24 -3.04
C THR A 164 4.26 14.25 -4.19
N TYR A 165 3.97 13.82 -5.42
CA TYR A 165 4.04 14.70 -6.59
C TYR A 165 2.93 15.74 -6.62
N SER A 166 1.76 15.46 -6.03
CA SER A 166 0.71 16.46 -5.79
C SER A 166 1.19 17.57 -4.84
N MET A 167 1.83 17.19 -3.72
CA MET A 167 2.40 18.18 -2.80
C MET A 167 3.50 19.00 -3.46
N LEU A 168 4.44 18.36 -4.19
CA LEU A 168 5.51 19.06 -4.91
C LEU A 168 4.95 20.01 -5.96
N TYR A 169 3.91 19.61 -6.70
CA TYR A 169 3.23 20.46 -7.67
C TYR A 169 2.59 21.68 -7.01
N CYS A 170 1.86 21.49 -5.90
CA CYS A 170 1.26 22.59 -5.13
C CYS A 170 2.32 23.55 -4.57
N VAL A 171 3.41 23.03 -3.97
CA VAL A 171 4.50 23.85 -3.43
C VAL A 171 5.18 24.64 -4.54
N PHE A 172 5.43 24.01 -5.69
CA PHE A 172 6.05 24.67 -6.83
C PHE A 172 5.20 25.84 -7.34
N ILE A 173 3.89 25.62 -7.52
CA ILE A 173 2.94 26.69 -7.90
C ILE A 173 2.95 27.78 -6.83
N ALA A 174 2.73 27.44 -5.56
CA ALA A 174 2.66 28.43 -4.49
C ALA A 174 3.95 29.28 -4.40
N ALA A 175 5.12 28.64 -4.40
CA ALA A 175 6.40 29.33 -4.29
C ALA A 175 6.68 30.28 -5.47
N THR A 176 6.37 29.86 -6.70
CA THR A 176 6.61 30.68 -7.89
C THR A 176 5.56 31.78 -8.08
N VAL A 177 4.30 31.51 -7.72
CA VAL A 177 3.19 32.49 -7.76
C VAL A 177 3.30 33.51 -6.62
N PHE A 178 3.96 33.19 -5.50
CA PHE A 178 4.04 34.07 -4.32
C PHE A 178 4.56 35.48 -4.63
N ARG A 179 5.56 35.60 -5.51
CA ARG A 179 6.07 36.92 -5.94
C ARG A 179 5.00 37.75 -6.67
N TYR A 180 4.18 37.10 -7.50
CA TYR A 180 3.08 37.73 -8.22
C TYR A 180 1.91 38.06 -7.29
N PHE A 181 1.67 37.21 -6.29
CA PHE A 181 0.70 37.47 -5.23
C PHE A 181 1.07 38.73 -4.42
N LEU A 182 2.35 38.95 -4.10
CA LEU A 182 2.80 40.18 -3.45
C LEU A 182 2.59 41.41 -4.35
N LYS A 183 2.94 41.33 -5.64
CA LYS A 183 2.68 42.42 -6.62
C LYS A 183 1.19 42.71 -6.78
N PHE A 184 0.33 41.71 -6.63
CA PHE A 184 -1.12 41.88 -6.66
C PHE A 184 -1.56 42.76 -5.50
N TRP A 185 -1.07 42.46 -4.30
CA TRP A 185 -1.41 43.19 -3.09
C TRP A 185 -0.82 44.62 -3.07
N SER A 186 0.36 44.82 -3.65
CA SER A 186 0.97 46.15 -3.81
C SER A 186 0.32 47.01 -4.92
N GLY A 187 -0.64 46.48 -5.68
CA GLY A 187 -1.31 47.20 -6.76
C GLY A 187 -0.50 47.33 -8.06
N GLU A 188 0.64 46.64 -8.16
CA GLU A 188 1.59 46.75 -9.28
C GLU A 188 1.27 45.83 -10.46
N LEU A 189 0.27 44.96 -10.34
CA LEU A 189 -0.15 44.07 -11.44
C LEU A 189 -1.09 44.81 -12.41
N PRO A 190 -0.72 44.99 -13.69
CA PRO A 190 -1.52 45.78 -14.63
C PRO A 190 -2.72 45.02 -15.22
N ASN A 191 -2.62 43.69 -15.40
CA ASN A 191 -3.63 42.89 -16.11
C ASN A 191 -4.67 42.26 -15.16
N VAL A 192 -5.95 42.64 -15.27
CA VAL A 192 -7.07 42.14 -14.45
C VAL A 192 -7.29 40.64 -14.56
N GLN A 193 -7.16 40.04 -15.76
CA GLN A 193 -7.35 38.60 -15.94
C GLN A 193 -6.25 37.80 -15.22
N ALA A 194 -5.00 38.24 -15.34
CA ALA A 194 -3.87 37.65 -14.62
C ALA A 194 -4.05 37.73 -13.09
N LYS A 195 -4.72 38.77 -12.57
CA LYS A 195 -5.01 38.91 -11.12
C LYS A 195 -5.88 37.76 -10.59
N PHE A 196 -6.96 37.41 -11.30
CA PHE A 196 -7.86 36.33 -10.88
C PHE A 196 -7.16 34.96 -10.89
N HIS A 197 -6.38 34.67 -11.93
CA HIS A 197 -5.63 33.42 -12.04
C HIS A 197 -4.56 33.29 -10.95
N VAL A 198 -3.77 34.34 -10.69
CA VAL A 198 -2.75 34.38 -9.63
C VAL A 198 -3.38 34.12 -8.25
N LEU A 199 -4.48 34.82 -7.93
CA LEU A 199 -5.17 34.70 -6.65
C LEU A 199 -5.71 33.28 -6.43
N PHE A 200 -6.44 32.75 -7.42
CA PHE A 200 -7.07 31.44 -7.30
C PHE A 200 -6.02 30.31 -7.31
N LEU A 201 -4.96 30.41 -8.12
CA LEU A 201 -3.85 29.45 -8.11
C LEU A 201 -3.21 29.35 -6.72
N MET A 202 -2.94 30.49 -6.08
CA MET A 202 -2.33 30.51 -4.74
C MET A 202 -3.22 29.81 -3.72
N PHE A 203 -4.50 30.19 -3.62
CA PHE A 203 -5.40 29.62 -2.62
C PHE A 203 -5.68 28.14 -2.86
N VAL A 204 -5.91 27.74 -4.11
CA VAL A 204 -6.12 26.33 -4.45
C VAL A 204 -4.88 25.50 -4.15
N ALA A 205 -3.69 25.98 -4.52
CA ALA A 205 -2.43 25.28 -4.24
C ALA A 205 -2.19 25.12 -2.72
N LEU A 206 -2.39 26.17 -1.93
CA LEU A 206 -2.24 26.11 -0.47
C LEU A 206 -3.27 25.19 0.19
N MET A 207 -4.54 25.26 -0.23
CA MET A 207 -5.60 24.39 0.28
C MET A 207 -5.26 22.91 0.05
N PHE A 208 -4.94 22.54 -1.19
CA PHE A 208 -4.55 21.16 -1.50
C PHE A 208 -3.26 20.75 -0.80
N PHE A 209 -2.24 21.62 -0.74
CA PHE A 209 -0.99 21.31 -0.04
C PHE A 209 -1.25 20.96 1.43
N LEU A 210 -2.01 21.80 2.16
CA LEU A 210 -2.30 21.57 3.57
C LEU A 210 -3.08 20.26 3.77
N SER A 211 -4.12 20.00 2.97
CA SER A 211 -4.87 18.74 3.06
C SER A 211 -4.01 17.51 2.75
N LEU A 212 -3.18 17.59 1.70
CA LEU A 212 -2.30 16.50 1.29
C LEU A 212 -1.17 16.25 2.28
N MET A 213 -0.67 17.29 2.95
CA MET A 213 0.37 17.15 3.97
C MET A 213 -0.07 16.24 5.12
N PHE A 214 -1.30 16.40 5.62
CA PHE A 214 -1.84 15.53 6.67
C PHE A 214 -2.01 14.08 6.19
N LEU A 215 -2.57 13.90 4.99
CA LEU A 215 -2.79 12.57 4.42
C LEU A 215 -1.47 11.85 4.14
N PHE A 216 -0.51 12.54 3.52
CA PHE A 216 0.81 12.01 3.23
C PHE A 216 1.58 11.68 4.51
N GLY A 217 1.52 12.57 5.52
CA GLY A 217 2.13 12.32 6.83
C GLY A 217 1.57 11.07 7.51
N TYR A 218 0.24 10.89 7.48
CA TYR A 218 -0.42 9.69 7.99
C TYR A 218 0.05 8.42 7.26
N HIS A 219 0.09 8.44 5.92
CA HIS A 219 0.56 7.31 5.14
C HIS A 219 2.05 7.02 5.30
N CYS A 220 2.88 8.05 5.52
CA CYS A 220 4.28 7.85 5.89
C CYS A 220 4.35 7.04 7.18
N TRP A 221 3.63 7.44 8.23
CA TRP A 221 3.56 6.67 9.48
C TRP A 221 3.10 5.22 9.25
N LEU A 222 2.04 5.00 8.47
CA LEU A 222 1.55 3.65 8.12
C LEU A 222 2.64 2.79 7.45
N VAL A 223 3.35 3.34 6.47
CA VAL A 223 4.45 2.65 5.77
C VAL A 223 5.56 2.30 6.76
N THR A 224 5.95 3.21 7.66
CA THR A 224 7.00 2.92 8.65
C THR A 224 6.64 1.79 9.61
N LYS A 225 5.35 1.55 9.85
CA LYS A 225 4.84 0.48 10.71
C LYS A 225 4.36 -0.76 9.93
N ASN A 226 4.43 -0.74 8.60
CA ASN A 226 3.87 -1.75 7.69
C ASN A 226 2.39 -2.07 7.98
N ARG A 227 1.58 -1.02 8.19
CA ARG A 227 0.15 -1.13 8.43
C ARG A 227 -0.62 -0.60 7.24
N SER A 228 -1.77 -1.20 6.93
CA SER A 228 -2.80 -0.53 6.14
C SER A 228 -3.64 0.39 7.03
N THR A 229 -4.41 1.29 6.43
CA THR A 229 -5.39 2.12 7.12
C THR A 229 -6.36 1.24 7.93
N LEU A 230 -6.88 0.16 7.34
CA LEU A 230 -7.76 -0.80 8.04
C LEU A 230 -7.10 -1.42 9.28
N GLU A 231 -5.83 -1.81 9.16
CA GLU A 231 -5.07 -2.41 10.27
C GLU A 231 -4.72 -1.41 11.38
N ALA A 232 -4.60 -0.13 11.04
CA ALA A 232 -4.39 0.92 12.03
C ALA A 232 -5.60 1.10 12.95
N PHE A 233 -6.81 1.03 12.37
CA PHE A 233 -8.08 1.08 13.10
C PHE A 233 -8.45 -0.24 13.78
N SER A 234 -8.15 -1.38 13.17
CA SER A 234 -8.49 -2.70 13.69
C SER A 234 -7.28 -3.64 13.57
N ALA A 235 -6.68 -3.97 14.72
CA ALA A 235 -5.50 -4.83 14.76
C ALA A 235 -5.80 -6.21 14.14
N PRO A 236 -4.94 -6.73 13.26
CA PRO A 236 -5.08 -8.10 12.78
C PRO A 236 -4.90 -9.09 13.94
N ILE A 237 -5.72 -10.13 13.94
CA ILE A 237 -5.71 -11.19 14.96
C ILE A 237 -4.85 -12.33 14.46
N PHE A 238 -3.74 -12.61 15.14
CA PHE A 238 -2.88 -13.77 14.91
C PHE A 238 -3.24 -14.90 15.88
N GLN A 239 -2.55 -16.03 15.78
CA GLN A 239 -2.71 -17.14 16.73
C GLN A 239 -2.44 -16.72 18.19
N THR A 240 -1.49 -15.81 18.39
CA THR A 240 -1.13 -15.25 19.71
C THR A 240 -2.05 -14.11 20.17
N GLY A 241 -3.09 -13.78 19.40
CA GLY A 241 -4.02 -12.69 19.67
C GLY A 241 -3.82 -11.45 18.79
N PRO A 242 -4.45 -10.31 19.14
CA PRO A 242 -4.35 -9.06 18.37
C PRO A 242 -2.94 -8.49 18.39
N ASP A 243 -2.34 -8.23 17.22
CA ASP A 243 -1.02 -7.58 17.14
C ASP A 243 -0.96 -6.54 16.01
N LYS A 244 -0.94 -5.25 16.38
CA LYS A 244 -0.78 -4.15 15.40
C LYS A 244 0.59 -4.13 14.72
N ASN A 245 1.58 -4.83 15.26
CA ASN A 245 2.94 -4.92 14.75
C ASN A 245 3.25 -6.27 14.10
N GLY A 246 2.27 -7.16 13.91
CA GLY A 246 2.54 -8.51 13.44
C GLY A 246 3.21 -8.57 12.06
N PHE A 247 3.00 -7.56 11.20
CA PHE A 247 3.67 -7.41 9.90
C PHE A 247 4.85 -6.41 9.90
N ASN A 248 5.20 -5.85 11.05
CA ASN A 248 6.27 -4.86 11.16
C ASN A 248 7.65 -5.56 11.17
N LEU A 249 8.48 -5.29 10.16
CA LEU A 249 9.81 -5.87 9.96
C LEU A 249 10.95 -4.90 10.29
N GLY A 250 10.62 -3.75 10.87
CA GLY A 250 11.53 -2.62 11.05
C GLY A 250 11.47 -1.61 9.89
N PHE A 251 11.79 -0.35 10.20
CA PHE A 251 11.60 0.82 9.33
C PHE A 251 12.06 0.61 7.88
N ARG A 252 13.33 0.19 7.70
CA ARG A 252 13.91 0.01 6.36
C ARG A 252 13.24 -1.11 5.57
N ARG A 253 13.00 -2.26 6.21
CA ARG A 253 12.37 -3.42 5.56
C ARG A 253 10.92 -3.10 5.18
N ASN A 254 10.20 -2.36 6.01
CA ASN A 254 8.84 -1.93 5.71
C ASN A 254 8.77 -1.01 4.49
N LEU A 255 9.71 -0.06 4.36
CA LEU A 255 9.83 0.77 3.16
C LEU A 255 10.11 -0.07 1.91
N ILE A 256 11.07 -1.00 2.01
CA ILE A 256 11.44 -1.90 0.90
C ILE A 256 10.26 -2.77 0.46
N GLN A 257 9.37 -3.21 1.37
CA GLN A 257 8.15 -3.94 1.00
C GLN A 257 7.25 -3.16 0.02
N VAL A 258 7.27 -1.83 0.06
CA VAL A 258 6.45 -0.97 -0.81
C VAL A 258 7.22 -0.43 -2.02
N PHE A 259 8.46 0.01 -1.81
CA PHE A 259 9.26 0.68 -2.86
C PHE A 259 10.24 -0.25 -3.59
N GLY A 260 10.46 -1.46 -3.09
CA GLY A 260 11.40 -2.44 -3.63
C GLY A 260 12.85 -2.16 -3.26
N ASP A 261 13.74 -3.06 -3.66
CA ASP A 261 15.17 -2.97 -3.37
C ASP A 261 15.90 -1.93 -4.25
N GLU A 262 15.41 -1.75 -5.48
CA GLU A 262 16.00 -0.84 -6.46
C GLU A 262 15.64 0.63 -6.20
N ARG A 263 16.51 1.33 -5.44
CA ARG A 263 16.33 2.75 -5.08
C ARG A 263 16.11 3.70 -6.26
N LYS A 264 16.69 3.40 -7.43
CA LYS A 264 16.53 4.20 -8.65
C LYS A 264 15.08 4.29 -9.11
N LEU A 265 14.26 3.28 -8.78
CA LEU A 265 12.87 3.18 -9.19
C LEU A 265 11.90 3.67 -8.11
N TRP A 266 12.38 4.11 -6.94
CA TRP A 266 11.52 4.48 -5.81
C TRP A 266 10.56 5.63 -6.17
N PHE A 267 11.05 6.61 -6.91
CA PHE A 267 10.30 7.80 -7.30
C PHE A 267 9.60 7.66 -8.65
N LEU A 268 9.71 6.50 -9.32
CA LEU A 268 9.03 6.24 -10.58
C LEU A 268 7.78 5.39 -10.33
N PRO A 269 6.65 5.67 -11.02
CA PRO A 269 5.40 4.93 -10.87
C PRO A 269 5.41 3.60 -11.65
N VAL A 270 6.46 2.81 -11.42
CA VAL A 270 6.63 1.44 -11.87
C VAL A 270 6.45 0.49 -10.68
N PHE A 271 5.83 -0.66 -10.91
CA PHE A 271 5.54 -1.61 -9.83
C PHE A 271 6.84 -2.26 -9.34
N THR A 272 7.18 -2.05 -8.07
CA THR A 272 8.38 -2.62 -7.43
C THR A 272 8.11 -3.10 -6.01
N SER A 273 6.85 -3.15 -5.58
CA SER A 273 6.47 -3.70 -4.28
C SER A 273 6.89 -5.17 -4.20
N LEU A 274 7.35 -5.61 -3.03
CA LEU A 274 7.75 -7.01 -2.82
C LEU A 274 6.57 -7.90 -2.45
N GLY A 275 6.71 -9.20 -2.71
CA GLY A 275 5.71 -10.22 -2.39
C GLY A 275 4.69 -10.46 -3.51
N ASP A 276 3.76 -11.37 -3.26
CA ASP A 276 2.67 -11.74 -4.18
C ASP A 276 1.32 -11.10 -3.80
N GLY A 277 1.28 -10.42 -2.65
CA GLY A 277 0.06 -9.85 -2.07
C GLY A 277 -0.80 -10.86 -1.30
N HIS A 278 -0.41 -12.14 -1.27
CA HIS A 278 -1.09 -13.20 -0.51
C HIS A 278 -0.36 -13.52 0.78
N PHE A 279 0.96 -13.66 0.73
CA PHE A 279 1.82 -13.86 1.89
C PHE A 279 2.59 -12.58 2.22
N PHE A 280 2.66 -12.27 3.51
CA PHE A 280 3.44 -11.14 4.03
C PHE A 280 4.37 -11.64 5.14
N PRO A 281 5.66 -11.28 5.12
CA PRO A 281 6.54 -11.65 6.20
C PRO A 281 6.04 -11.05 7.52
N MET A 282 6.08 -11.86 8.58
CA MET A 282 5.63 -11.50 9.92
C MET A 282 6.81 -11.40 10.88
N ARG A 283 6.65 -10.60 11.95
CA ARG A 283 7.67 -10.38 12.98
C ARG A 283 8.11 -11.68 13.64
N THR A 284 7.17 -12.49 14.12
CA THR A 284 7.43 -13.75 14.83
C THR A 284 8.13 -14.80 13.96
N GLN A 285 7.88 -14.82 12.64
CA GLN A 285 8.63 -15.66 11.70
C GLN A 285 10.04 -15.12 11.39
N SER A 286 10.26 -13.81 11.50
CA SER A 286 11.59 -13.23 11.34
C SER A 286 12.50 -13.47 12.55
N GLU A 287 11.92 -13.59 13.75
CA GLU A 287 12.63 -13.92 15.00
C GLU A 287 12.98 -15.42 15.07
N SER A 288 12.17 -16.32 14.49
CA SER A 288 12.44 -17.77 14.43
C SER A 288 13.43 -18.20 13.33
N ARG A 289 14.11 -17.25 12.67
CA ARG A 289 15.17 -17.55 11.71
C ARG A 289 16.52 -17.79 12.41
N ASN A 290 16.55 -18.80 13.28
CA ASN A 290 17.73 -19.64 13.49
C ASN A 290 17.30 -21.10 13.72
N PRO A 291 16.95 -21.85 12.65
CA PRO A 291 16.44 -23.22 12.76
C PRO A 291 17.51 -24.27 13.16
N LEU A 292 18.75 -23.85 13.42
CA LEU A 292 19.88 -24.73 13.78
C LEU A 292 20.17 -24.77 15.30
N LEU A 293 19.38 -24.11 16.13
CA LEU A 293 19.53 -24.15 17.60
C LEU A 293 18.25 -24.63 18.31
N GLY A 294 17.27 -25.18 17.56
CA GLY A 294 15.99 -25.62 18.13
C GLY A 294 15.93 -27.11 18.52
N ASN A 295 16.95 -27.89 18.15
CA ASN A 295 17.01 -29.32 18.42
C ASN A 295 18.34 -29.65 19.11
N GLU A 296 18.44 -29.38 20.41
CA GLU A 296 19.01 -30.37 21.31
C GLU A 296 17.85 -30.83 22.21
N GLU A 297 17.34 -32.00 21.85
CA GLU A 297 16.49 -32.81 22.72
C GLU A 297 17.31 -33.16 23.96
N GLN A 298 16.74 -32.95 25.15
CA GLN A 298 17.20 -33.68 26.33
C GLN A 298 15.96 -34.31 26.98
N TRP A 299 15.76 -35.58 26.61
CA TRP A 299 14.96 -36.54 27.36
C TRP A 299 15.86 -37.25 28.39
N ASP A 300 15.21 -37.56 29.53
CA ASP A 300 15.59 -38.52 30.58
C ASP A 300 16.76 -38.08 31.51
N GLU A 301 16.75 -38.27 32.84
CA GLU A 301 15.93 -39.06 33.76
C GLU A 301 16.26 -38.60 35.22
N ASP A 302 15.29 -38.75 36.12
CA ASP A 302 15.33 -39.02 37.57
C ASP A 302 16.46 -38.51 38.52
N GLY A 303 16.03 -38.04 39.71
CA GLY A 303 16.77 -38.20 40.98
C GLY A 303 17.58 -37.02 41.59
N GLY A 304 17.04 -36.42 42.66
CA GLY A 304 17.80 -36.18 43.91
C GLY A 304 18.59 -34.87 44.14
N SER A 305 18.21 -34.19 45.24
CA SER A 305 19.00 -33.40 46.21
C SER A 305 19.75 -32.10 45.81
N ASP A 306 19.32 -31.03 46.50
CA ASP A 306 20.08 -30.04 47.30
C ASP A 306 21.17 -29.11 46.70
N GLU A 307 20.93 -27.82 47.03
CA GLU A 307 21.87 -26.74 47.43
C GLU A 307 22.90 -26.10 46.48
N GLU A 308 22.73 -24.78 46.37
CA GLU A 308 23.70 -23.67 46.37
C GLU A 308 24.83 -23.50 45.32
N SER A 309 25.03 -22.20 45.05
CA SER A 309 26.29 -21.49 44.75
C SER A 309 26.69 -21.15 43.30
N GLU A 310 26.57 -19.85 43.02
CA GLU A 310 27.56 -18.90 42.50
C GLU A 310 28.47 -19.22 41.29
N LEU A 311 28.49 -18.22 40.39
CA LEU A 311 29.61 -17.67 39.62
C LEU A 311 30.31 -18.59 38.59
N PHE A 312 30.32 -18.18 37.31
CA PHE A 312 31.55 -17.74 36.65
C PHE A 312 31.27 -17.12 35.28
N CYS A 313 31.79 -15.91 35.11
CA CYS A 313 31.89 -15.20 33.85
C CYS A 313 33.00 -15.85 33.00
N PHE A 314 32.71 -16.24 31.76
CA PHE A 314 33.77 -16.50 30.78
C PHE A 314 33.44 -15.83 29.45
N SER A 315 34.18 -14.75 29.18
CA SER A 315 34.29 -14.19 27.84
C SER A 315 35.04 -15.17 26.95
N SER A 316 34.55 -15.38 25.73
CA SER A 316 35.42 -15.77 24.63
C SER A 316 34.93 -15.13 23.32
N SER A 317 35.73 -14.17 22.88
CA SER A 317 35.78 -13.62 21.54
C SER A 317 36.31 -14.66 20.56
N VAL A 318 35.58 -14.96 19.47
CA VAL A 318 36.16 -15.58 18.27
C VAL A 318 35.55 -14.94 17.01
N GLN A 319 36.42 -14.81 16.02
CA GLN A 319 36.43 -13.88 14.90
C GLN A 319 35.37 -14.12 13.82
N SER A 320 35.08 -13.02 13.12
CA SER A 320 34.39 -12.95 11.85
C SER A 320 35.15 -13.66 10.74
N GLU A 321 34.53 -14.65 10.09
CA GLU A 321 34.92 -15.08 8.75
C GLU A 321 33.82 -14.75 7.73
N THR A 322 34.26 -14.17 6.63
CA THR A 322 33.44 -13.57 5.58
C THR A 322 33.26 -14.62 4.49
N VAL A 323 32.05 -15.15 4.32
CA VAL A 323 31.77 -16.10 3.23
C VAL A 323 31.14 -15.36 2.04
N GLN A 324 31.92 -15.23 0.96
CA GLN A 324 31.48 -14.77 -0.36
C GLN A 324 30.59 -15.84 -1.02
N PHE A 325 29.45 -15.42 -1.58
CA PHE A 325 28.64 -16.26 -2.47
C PHE A 325 28.84 -15.88 -3.95
N PRO A 326 28.83 -16.85 -4.89
CA PRO A 326 29.18 -16.64 -6.28
C PRO A 326 28.07 -15.94 -7.08
N ARG A 327 28.48 -15.06 -8.00
CA ARG A 327 27.59 -14.40 -8.99
C ARG A 327 27.05 -15.42 -9.99
N SER A 328 25.73 -15.56 -10.04
CA SER A 328 25.05 -16.24 -11.15
C SER A 328 25.06 -15.37 -12.40
N LYS A 329 25.46 -15.97 -13.52
CA LYS A 329 25.47 -15.37 -14.87
C LYS A 329 24.04 -15.28 -15.41
N LEU A 330 23.60 -14.09 -15.84
CA LEU A 330 22.45 -13.95 -16.74
C LEU A 330 22.86 -14.35 -18.17
N PRO A 331 21.99 -15.03 -18.94
CA PRO A 331 22.21 -15.22 -20.37
C PRO A 331 21.83 -13.95 -21.15
N THR A 332 22.78 -13.48 -21.96
CA THR A 332 22.62 -12.46 -22.99
C THR A 332 21.87 -13.04 -24.19
N LEU A 333 20.67 -12.53 -24.46
CA LEU A 333 19.97 -12.69 -25.73
C LEU A 333 19.92 -11.30 -26.38
N PHE A 334 20.78 -11.03 -27.37
CA PHE A 334 20.55 -10.11 -28.49
C PHE A 334 21.78 -10.16 -29.41
N SER A 335 21.69 -10.96 -30.48
CA SER A 335 22.58 -10.87 -31.63
C SER A 335 21.81 -11.33 -32.87
N GLY A 336 21.66 -10.43 -33.85
CA GLY A 336 21.26 -10.80 -35.20
C GLY A 336 20.05 -10.05 -35.72
N LEU A 337 20.27 -8.85 -36.24
CA LEU A 337 19.66 -8.37 -37.48
C LEU A 337 20.68 -7.39 -38.10
N ARG A 338 21.23 -7.82 -39.25
CA ARG A 338 21.88 -6.95 -40.23
C ARG A 338 20.83 -6.17 -40.98
#